data_AF-A0A350UR89-F1
#
_entry.id   AF-A0A350UR89-F1
#
_cell.length_a   1.000
_cell.length_b   1.000
_cell.length_c   1.000
_cell.angle_alpha   90.00
_cell.angle_beta   90.00
_cell.angle_gamma   90.00
#
_symmetry.space_group_name_H-M   'P 1'
#
loop_
_entity.id
_entity.type
_entity.pdbx_description
1 polymer ?
#
loop_
_entity_poly.entity_id
_entity_poly.type
_entity_poly.pdbx_seq_one_letter_code
_entity_poly.pdbx_strand_id
1 'polypeptide(L)'
;MPLRLLRLAVFAALAIAGFGFAYAQNRGGDPPIIIGDGSLILKSPRAAWAQWLSDSGSERRFPDAQIAVASLRIESPGNDTALDLTGRRTQITITSGPNRVEVFTFANGRGVRLRLRGRRFSDFRQGDDPATLVLDTDSTISAIEVQREGQTILSLKDLKPKTTVTLLPPE
;
A
#
# COMPACT_ATOMS: atom_id res chain seq x y z
N MET A 1 30.44 -6.48 38.84
CA MET A 1 30.32 -5.80 37.53
C MET A 1 29.58 -6.73 36.57
N PRO A 2 28.25 -6.61 36.37
CA PRO A 2 27.57 -7.46 35.41
C PRO A 2 27.68 -6.88 34.00
N LEU A 3 28.13 -7.74 33.08
CA LEU A 3 28.29 -7.47 31.65
C LEU A 3 26.96 -7.02 31.02
N ARG A 4 27.03 -5.97 30.20
CA ARG A 4 25.95 -5.44 29.37
C ARG A 4 25.57 -6.48 28.30
N LEU A 5 24.34 -7.01 28.35
CA LEU A 5 23.77 -7.80 27.26
C LEU A 5 23.59 -6.93 26.02
N LEU A 6 24.37 -7.23 24.99
CA LEU A 6 24.19 -6.74 23.63
C LEU A 6 22.90 -7.37 23.08
N ARG A 7 21.80 -6.61 23.02
CA ARG A 7 20.57 -7.05 22.35
C ARG A 7 20.75 -6.89 20.84
N LEU A 8 21.18 -7.97 20.19
CA LEU A 8 21.13 -8.12 18.73
C LEU A 8 19.66 -8.38 18.35
N ALA A 9 18.96 -7.37 17.85
CA ALA A 9 17.60 -7.52 17.35
C ALA A 9 17.63 -7.96 15.89
N VAL A 10 17.67 -9.27 15.65
CA VAL A 10 17.41 -9.87 14.35
C VAL A 10 15.89 -10.06 14.22
N PHE A 11 15.19 -9.08 13.66
CA PHE A 11 13.78 -9.25 13.25
C PHE A 11 13.75 -9.82 11.83
N ALA A 12 13.96 -11.13 11.73
CA ALA A 12 13.84 -11.87 10.48
C ALA A 12 12.35 -12.17 10.15
N ALA A 13 11.83 -11.46 9.16
CA ALA A 13 11.16 -12.02 7.98
C ALA A 13 10.22 -13.23 8.14
N LEU A 14 9.12 -13.13 8.91
CA LEU A 14 8.13 -14.21 9.02
C LEU A 14 6.67 -13.74 9.09
N ALA A 15 6.28 -12.80 8.23
CA ALA A 15 4.88 -12.38 8.08
C ALA A 15 4.35 -12.38 6.62
N ILE A 16 5.16 -12.76 5.63
CA ILE A 16 4.76 -12.67 4.21
C ILE A 16 4.17 -13.98 3.67
N ALA A 17 4.45 -15.12 4.31
CA ALA A 17 4.04 -16.44 3.79
C ALA A 17 2.52 -16.72 3.83
N GLY A 18 1.75 -16.01 4.66
CA GLY A 18 0.29 -16.22 4.77
C GLY A 18 -0.56 -15.34 3.85
N PHE A 19 -0.08 -14.17 3.44
CA PHE A 19 -0.89 -13.17 2.77
C PHE A 19 -0.78 -13.20 1.23
N GLY A 20 0.27 -13.82 0.69
CA GLY A 20 0.49 -13.91 -0.76
C GLY A 20 -0.25 -15.06 -1.47
N PHE A 21 -0.75 -16.07 -0.75
CA PHE A 21 -1.27 -17.29 -1.38
C PHE A 21 -2.76 -17.28 -1.74
N ALA A 22 -3.56 -16.39 -1.15
CA ALA A 22 -5.00 -16.34 -1.43
C ALA A 22 -5.39 -15.50 -2.66
N TYR A 23 -4.56 -14.54 -3.08
CA TYR A 23 -4.90 -13.64 -4.20
C TYR A 23 -4.31 -14.05 -5.56
N ALA A 24 -3.52 -15.13 -5.61
CA ALA A 24 -2.90 -15.63 -6.84
C ALA A 24 -3.87 -16.37 -7.81
N GLN A 25 -5.19 -16.36 -7.55
CA GLN A 25 -6.17 -17.11 -8.36
C GLN A 25 -7.20 -16.27 -9.14
N ASN A 26 -7.06 -14.93 -9.22
CA ASN A 26 -7.92 -14.16 -10.12
C ASN A 26 -7.46 -14.30 -11.57
N ARG A 27 -8.13 -15.20 -12.30
CA ARG A 27 -8.05 -15.36 -13.75
C ARG A 27 -8.53 -14.08 -14.43
N GLY A 28 -7.60 -13.26 -14.93
CA GLY A 28 -7.88 -12.17 -15.89
C GLY A 28 -7.75 -10.73 -15.38
N GLY A 29 -7.88 -10.49 -14.07
CA GLY A 29 -7.81 -9.13 -13.47
C GLY A 29 -6.40 -8.58 -13.27
N ASP A 30 -6.25 -7.26 -13.11
CA ASP A 30 -4.97 -6.68 -12.63
C ASP A 30 -4.71 -7.17 -11.19
N PRO A 31 -3.49 -7.58 -10.80
CA PRO A 31 -3.23 -7.94 -9.41
C PRO A 31 -3.45 -6.71 -8.50
N PRO A 32 -3.67 -6.88 -7.20
CA PRO A 32 -3.93 -5.74 -6.33
C PRO A 32 -2.69 -4.91 -6.03
N ILE A 33 -2.90 -3.64 -5.65
CA ILE A 33 -1.88 -2.87 -4.91
C ILE A 33 -2.07 -3.15 -3.42
N ILE A 34 -1.00 -3.58 -2.75
CA ILE A 34 -1.04 -3.94 -1.32
C ILE A 34 -0.13 -3.01 -0.52
N ILE A 35 -0.65 -2.48 0.58
CA ILE A 35 0.04 -1.60 1.52
C ILE A 35 -0.15 -2.14 2.94
N GLY A 36 0.93 -2.58 3.59
CA GLY A 36 0.90 -3.21 4.93
C GLY A 36 1.80 -2.51 5.96
N ASP A 37 1.66 -2.88 7.23
CA ASP A 37 2.46 -2.37 8.36
C ASP A 37 3.58 -3.33 8.87
N GLY A 38 4.32 -2.88 9.89
CA GLY A 38 5.49 -3.56 10.49
C GLY A 38 6.80 -3.29 9.75
N SER A 39 6.74 -3.32 8.43
CA SER A 39 7.60 -2.56 7.52
C SER A 39 6.63 -2.04 6.46
N LEU A 40 6.74 -0.78 6.05
CA LEU A 40 5.81 -0.27 5.05
C LEU A 40 6.13 -0.98 3.72
N ILE A 41 5.27 -1.93 3.36
CA ILE A 41 5.42 -2.74 2.15
C ILE A 41 4.50 -2.17 1.09
N LEU A 42 5.04 -1.93 -0.11
CA LEU A 42 4.27 -1.55 -1.28
C LEU A 42 4.41 -2.64 -2.34
N LYS A 43 3.30 -3.29 -2.68
CA LYS A 43 3.27 -4.26 -3.78
C LYS A 43 2.58 -3.67 -4.99
N SER A 44 3.26 -3.71 -6.13
CA SER A 44 2.77 -3.25 -7.43
C SER A 44 1.98 -4.37 -8.14
N PRO A 45 0.96 -4.03 -8.94
CA PRO A 45 0.02 -5.00 -9.48
C PRO A 45 0.65 -5.84 -10.60
N ARG A 46 1.07 -5.25 -11.73
CA ARG A 46 1.62 -5.99 -12.89
C ARG A 46 3.06 -5.64 -13.26
N ALA A 47 3.55 -4.52 -12.77
CA ALA A 47 4.81 -3.95 -13.23
C ALA A 47 5.86 -3.99 -12.12
N ALA A 48 7.11 -4.26 -12.48
CA ALA A 48 8.22 -3.98 -11.59
C ALA A 48 8.23 -2.48 -11.26
N TRP A 49 8.64 -2.09 -10.06
CA TRP A 49 8.68 -0.67 -9.70
C TRP A 49 9.56 0.14 -10.65
N ALA A 50 10.61 -0.46 -11.23
CA ALA A 50 11.46 0.17 -12.24
C ALA A 50 10.71 0.58 -13.52
N GLN A 51 9.56 -0.03 -13.82
CA GLN A 51 8.72 0.29 -14.98
C GLN A 51 7.69 1.39 -14.68
N TRP A 52 7.49 1.75 -13.41
CA TRP A 52 6.65 2.89 -13.07
C TRP A 52 7.31 4.19 -13.52
N LEU A 53 6.52 5.06 -14.13
CA LEU A 53 6.97 6.36 -14.58
C LEU A 53 7.25 7.24 -13.35
N SER A 54 8.47 7.77 -13.27
CA SER A 54 8.90 8.64 -12.19
C SER A 54 8.52 10.08 -12.51
N ASP A 55 7.44 10.58 -11.89
CA ASP A 55 7.05 11.99 -12.00
C ASP A 55 7.94 12.86 -11.06
N SER A 56 8.36 12.32 -9.91
CA SER A 56 9.37 12.90 -9.01
C SER A 56 9.98 11.85 -8.07
N GLY A 57 10.94 12.21 -7.21
CA GLY A 57 11.52 11.30 -6.22
C GLY A 57 10.52 10.71 -5.21
N SER A 58 9.34 11.33 -5.07
CA SER A 58 8.26 10.90 -4.17
C SER A 58 6.95 10.62 -4.90
N GLU A 59 6.91 10.65 -6.24
CA GLU A 59 5.70 10.44 -7.03
C GLU A 59 5.98 9.52 -8.20
N ARG A 60 5.21 8.43 -8.30
CA ARG A 60 5.26 7.49 -9.40
C ARG A 60 3.88 7.25 -9.98
N ARG A 61 3.83 7.02 -11.29
CA ARG A 61 2.61 6.72 -12.03
C ARG A 61 2.74 5.36 -12.71
N PHE A 62 1.67 4.58 -12.65
CA PHE A 62 1.62 3.31 -13.35
C PHE A 62 1.72 3.56 -14.86
N PRO A 63 2.53 2.78 -15.62
CA PRO A 63 2.77 3.06 -17.03
C PRO A 63 1.52 2.93 -17.90
N ASP A 64 0.63 2.00 -17.55
CA ASP A 64 -0.66 1.83 -18.22
C ASP A 64 -1.74 2.72 -17.57
N ALA A 65 -2.22 3.69 -18.32
CA ALA A 65 -3.28 4.60 -17.89
C ALA A 65 -4.67 3.94 -17.83
N GLN A 66 -4.82 2.71 -18.34
CA GLN A 66 -6.08 1.96 -18.30
C GLN A 66 -6.28 1.19 -17.00
N ILE A 67 -5.24 1.00 -16.19
CA ILE A 67 -5.36 0.35 -14.87
C ILE A 67 -6.39 1.08 -14.04
N ALA A 68 -7.36 0.33 -13.54
CA ALA A 68 -8.45 0.84 -12.73
C ALA A 68 -8.38 0.25 -11.32
N VAL A 69 -8.88 1.01 -10.35
CA VAL A 69 -9.18 0.50 -9.01
C VAL A 69 -10.70 0.49 -8.88
N ALA A 70 -11.26 -0.70 -8.68
CA ALA A 70 -12.70 -0.87 -8.51
C ALA A 70 -13.09 -1.07 -7.04
N SER A 71 -12.18 -1.56 -6.21
CA SER A 71 -12.49 -1.76 -4.79
C SER A 71 -11.28 -1.51 -3.89
N LEU A 72 -11.56 -1.13 -2.65
CA LEU A 72 -10.61 -0.98 -1.58
C LEU A 72 -11.02 -1.92 -0.45
N ARG A 73 -10.12 -2.81 -0.03
CA ARG A 73 -10.26 -3.61 1.18
C ARG A 73 -9.27 -3.15 2.24
N ILE A 74 -9.73 -3.01 3.47
CA ILE A 74 -8.95 -2.63 4.63
C ILE A 74 -9.14 -3.71 5.67
N GLU A 75 -8.06 -4.39 6.02
CA GLU A 75 -8.05 -5.47 6.98
C GLU A 75 -7.19 -5.04 8.17
N SER A 76 -7.83 -4.80 9.31
CA SER A 76 -7.19 -4.50 10.60
C SER A 76 -7.80 -5.42 11.66
N PRO A 77 -7.08 -5.81 12.72
CA PRO A 77 -7.70 -6.51 13.84
C PRO A 77 -8.97 -5.80 14.35
N GLY A 78 -10.11 -6.50 14.27
CA GLY A 78 -11.42 -5.98 14.67
C GLY A 78 -12.11 -5.05 13.65
N ASN A 79 -11.53 -4.87 12.46
CA ASN A 79 -12.10 -4.04 11.40
C ASN A 79 -11.77 -4.61 10.01
N ASP A 80 -12.78 -5.13 9.32
CA ASP A 80 -12.70 -5.49 7.88
C ASP A 80 -13.69 -4.59 7.14
N THR A 81 -13.16 -3.72 6.28
CA THR A 81 -13.95 -2.75 5.53
C THR A 81 -13.67 -2.92 4.04
N ALA A 82 -14.73 -3.05 3.24
CA ALA A 82 -14.66 -3.02 1.78
C ALA A 82 -15.42 -1.81 1.23
N LEU A 83 -14.85 -1.12 0.24
CA LEU A 83 -15.49 -0.01 -0.47
C LEU A 83 -15.43 -0.24 -1.97
N ASP A 84 -16.57 -0.12 -2.63
CA ASP A 84 -16.64 0.05 -4.08
C ASP A 84 -16.11 1.44 -4.47
N LEU A 85 -15.23 1.50 -5.46
CA LEU A 85 -14.63 2.70 -6.02
C LEU A 85 -14.82 2.78 -7.55
N THR A 86 -15.60 1.87 -8.11
CA THR A 86 -15.74 1.65 -9.55
C THR A 86 -16.09 2.92 -10.30
N GLY A 87 -15.26 3.26 -11.29
CA GLY A 87 -15.51 4.34 -12.23
C GLY A 87 -15.43 5.75 -11.61
N ARG A 88 -14.85 5.91 -10.42
CA ARG A 88 -14.78 7.19 -9.70
C ARG A 88 -13.35 7.65 -9.46
N ARG A 89 -13.15 8.96 -9.51
CA ARG A 89 -11.93 9.58 -9.01
C ARG A 89 -11.82 9.32 -7.51
N THR A 90 -10.72 8.71 -7.12
CA THR A 90 -10.48 8.33 -5.73
C THR A 90 -9.10 8.81 -5.28
N GLN A 91 -9.03 9.28 -4.05
CA GLN A 91 -7.77 9.48 -3.32
C GLN A 91 -7.84 8.67 -2.03
N ILE A 92 -6.85 7.80 -1.82
CA ILE A 92 -6.68 7.01 -0.60
C ILE A 92 -5.43 7.51 0.10
N THR A 93 -5.56 7.97 1.34
CA THR A 93 -4.44 8.45 2.15
C THR A 93 -4.24 7.49 3.31
N ILE A 94 -3.08 6.83 3.36
CA ILE A 94 -2.71 5.87 4.40
C ILE A 94 -1.61 6.50 5.24
N THR A 95 -1.84 6.64 6.54
CA THR A 95 -0.89 7.28 7.47
C THR A 95 -0.20 6.21 8.31
N SER A 96 1.14 6.25 8.34
CA SER A 96 1.97 5.41 9.20
C SER A 96 3.09 6.26 9.83
N GLY A 97 2.93 6.56 11.12
CA GLY A 97 3.82 7.47 11.84
C GLY A 97 3.93 8.85 11.15
N PRO A 98 5.14 9.35 10.84
CA PRO A 98 5.32 10.61 10.12
C PRO A 98 5.08 10.50 8.60
N ASN A 99 4.84 9.29 8.09
CA ASN A 99 4.78 8.99 6.66
C ASN A 99 3.33 8.90 6.18
N ARG A 100 3.11 9.27 4.91
CA ARG A 100 1.84 8.99 4.24
C ARG A 100 2.09 8.38 2.87
N VAL A 101 1.22 7.44 2.51
CA VAL A 101 1.08 6.92 1.15
C VAL A 101 -0.25 7.40 0.62
N GLU A 102 -0.20 8.21 -0.44
CA GLU A 102 -1.37 8.70 -1.15
C GLU A 102 -1.49 7.93 -2.47
N VAL A 103 -2.62 7.28 -2.70
CA VAL A 103 -2.94 6.63 -3.98
C VAL A 103 -4.08 7.39 -4.65
N PHE A 104 -3.92 7.67 -5.95
CA PHE A 104 -4.87 8.44 -6.75
C PHE A 104 -5.31 7.67 -7.98
N THR A 105 -6.59 7.82 -8.32
CA THR A 105 -7.15 7.52 -9.65
C THR A 105 -7.65 8.80 -10.31
N PHE A 106 -7.71 8.83 -11.64
CA PHE A 106 -8.29 9.95 -12.41
C PHE A 106 -9.83 9.87 -12.50
N ALA A 107 -10.45 10.81 -13.22
CA ALA A 107 -11.90 11.06 -13.27
C ALA A 107 -12.78 9.84 -13.60
N ASN A 108 -12.24 8.81 -14.26
CA ASN A 108 -12.94 7.58 -14.63
C ASN A 108 -12.53 6.36 -13.78
N GLY A 109 -11.87 6.58 -12.64
CA GLY A 109 -11.32 5.51 -11.80
C GLY A 109 -10.10 4.81 -12.40
N ARG A 110 -9.57 5.29 -13.53
CA ARG A 110 -8.39 4.75 -14.20
C ARG A 110 -7.15 5.61 -13.97
N GLY A 111 -6.00 5.02 -14.28
CA GLY A 111 -4.68 5.61 -14.16
C GLY A 111 -4.29 5.77 -12.69
N VAL A 112 -3.38 4.92 -12.24
CA VAL A 112 -2.95 4.90 -10.84
C VAL A 112 -1.69 5.73 -10.65
N ARG A 113 -1.71 6.57 -9.63
CA ARG A 113 -0.54 7.30 -9.16
C ARG A 113 -0.36 7.11 -7.67
N LEU A 114 0.89 6.99 -7.25
CA LEU A 114 1.28 6.85 -5.87
C LEU A 114 2.22 7.99 -5.49
N ARG A 115 1.92 8.64 -4.37
CA ARG A 115 2.74 9.71 -3.80
C ARG A 115 3.11 9.37 -2.37
N LEU A 116 4.35 9.62 -2.02
CA LEU A 116 4.89 9.48 -0.67
C LEU A 116 5.01 10.86 -0.02
N ARG A 117 4.64 10.95 1.25
CA ARG A 117 4.89 12.12 2.12
C ARG A 117 5.78 11.68 3.27
N GLY A 118 6.79 12.48 3.59
CA GLY A 118 7.79 12.16 4.62
C GLY A 118 8.86 11.16 4.18
N ARG A 119 8.76 10.58 2.97
CA ARG A 119 9.70 9.63 2.36
C ARG A 119 9.79 9.82 0.85
N ARG A 120 10.79 9.18 0.25
CA ARG A 120 11.02 9.05 -1.19
C ARG A 120 11.06 7.57 -1.58
N PHE A 121 10.84 7.28 -2.85
CA PHE A 121 10.94 5.89 -3.34
C PHE A 121 12.36 5.32 -3.20
N SER A 122 13.39 6.17 -3.20
CA SER A 122 14.78 5.78 -2.96
C SER A 122 15.05 5.27 -1.54
N ASP A 123 14.15 5.57 -0.58
CA ASP A 123 14.30 5.13 0.81
C ASP A 123 13.83 3.68 0.99
N PHE A 124 13.15 3.12 -0.02
CA PHE A 124 12.68 1.74 -0.02
C PHE A 124 13.76 0.85 -0.62
N ARG A 125 13.99 -0.29 0.02
CA ARG A 125 14.71 -1.40 -0.61
C ARG A 125 13.74 -2.24 -1.43
N GLN A 126 14.27 -2.90 -2.46
CA GLN A 126 13.53 -3.94 -3.15
C GLN A 126 13.33 -5.15 -2.23
N GLY A 127 12.14 -5.74 -2.25
CA GLY A 127 11.83 -7.00 -1.57
C GLY A 127 12.31 -8.22 -2.38
N ASP A 128 11.69 -9.37 -2.11
CA ASP A 128 12.04 -10.64 -2.75
C ASP A 128 11.75 -10.67 -4.26
N ASP A 129 10.90 -9.74 -4.75
CA ASP A 129 10.55 -9.61 -6.15
C ASP A 129 10.57 -8.13 -6.61
N PRO A 130 10.72 -7.86 -7.93
CA PRO A 130 10.80 -6.49 -8.47
C PRO A 130 9.54 -5.63 -8.32
N ALA A 131 8.38 -6.22 -8.01
CA ALA A 131 7.13 -5.53 -7.76
C ALA A 131 6.91 -5.23 -6.26
N THR A 132 7.83 -5.64 -5.39
CA THR A 132 7.74 -5.39 -3.95
C THR A 132 8.79 -4.38 -3.50
N LEU A 133 8.35 -3.30 -2.86
CA LEU A 133 9.20 -2.35 -2.13
C LEU A 133 8.94 -2.46 -0.64
N VAL A 134 10.02 -2.35 0.15
CA VAL A 134 9.97 -2.45 1.61
C VAL A 134 10.70 -1.25 2.20
N LEU A 135 10.05 -0.57 3.13
CA LEU A 135 10.68 0.43 3.99
C LEU A 135 10.69 -0.11 5.42
N ASP A 136 11.88 -0.36 5.95
CA ASP A 136 12.06 -0.80 7.33
C ASP A 136 11.74 0.38 8.26
N THR A 137 10.63 0.26 8.99
CA THR A 137 10.10 1.30 9.89
C THR A 137 9.30 0.62 10.99
N ASP A 138 9.37 1.13 12.23
CA ASP A 138 8.60 0.63 13.37
C ASP A 138 7.17 1.20 13.42
N SER A 139 6.85 2.13 12.53
CA SER A 139 5.55 2.78 12.43
C SER A 139 4.48 1.85 11.86
N THR A 140 3.31 1.83 12.51
CA THR A 140 2.12 1.10 12.04
C THR A 140 1.16 2.02 11.31
N ILE A 141 0.33 1.45 10.42
CA ILE A 141 -0.76 2.21 9.82
C ILE A 141 -1.74 2.57 10.95
N SER A 142 -1.95 3.87 11.15
CA SER A 142 -2.78 4.40 12.24
C SER A 142 -4.06 5.05 11.73
N ALA A 143 -4.09 5.49 10.48
CA ALA A 143 -5.27 6.11 9.88
C ALA A 143 -5.33 5.86 8.37
N ILE A 144 -6.57 5.73 7.88
CA ILE A 144 -6.88 5.64 6.45
C ILE A 144 -8.03 6.61 6.16
N GLU A 145 -7.81 7.49 5.19
CA GLU A 145 -8.85 8.38 4.67
C GLU A 145 -9.08 8.05 3.19
N VAL A 146 -10.35 7.95 2.80
CA VAL A 146 -10.76 7.73 1.42
C VAL A 146 -11.63 8.89 0.99
N GLN A 147 -11.21 9.56 -0.07
CA GLN A 147 -11.97 10.59 -0.74
C GLN A 147 -12.43 10.08 -2.10
N ARG A 148 -13.69 10.32 -2.43
CA ARG A 148 -14.28 10.05 -3.74
C ARG A 148 -14.83 11.36 -4.29
N GLU A 149 -14.41 11.73 -5.50
CA GLU A 149 -14.78 13.01 -6.13
C GLU A 149 -14.54 14.23 -5.21
N GLY A 150 -13.48 14.18 -4.39
CA GLY A 150 -13.13 15.25 -3.44
C GLY A 150 -13.93 15.25 -2.13
N GLN A 151 -14.83 14.30 -1.92
CA GLN A 151 -15.56 14.14 -0.66
C GLN A 151 -15.02 12.96 0.14
N THR A 152 -14.74 13.16 1.43
CA THR A 152 -14.37 12.07 2.34
C THR A 152 -15.55 11.12 2.52
N ILE A 153 -15.39 9.87 2.08
CA ILE A 153 -16.40 8.81 2.22
C ILE A 153 -16.04 7.79 3.30
N LEU A 154 -14.77 7.76 3.72
CA LEU A 154 -14.29 6.94 4.83
C LEU A 154 -13.17 7.67 5.56
N SER A 155 -13.19 7.63 6.89
CA SER A 155 -12.09 8.03 7.75
C SER A 155 -11.97 7.04 8.90
N LEU A 156 -10.98 6.15 8.84
CA LEU A 156 -10.61 5.25 9.92
C LEU A 156 -9.41 5.80 10.67
N LYS A 157 -9.45 5.73 12.01
CA LYS A 157 -8.39 6.17 12.92
C LYS A 157 -8.15 5.10 13.99
N ASP A 158 -7.01 5.20 14.67
CA ASP A 158 -6.61 4.31 15.76
C ASP A 158 -6.59 2.83 15.36
N LEU A 159 -6.23 2.58 14.09
CA LEU A 159 -6.09 1.23 13.52
C LEU A 159 -5.04 0.42 14.27
N LYS A 160 -5.25 -0.90 14.32
CA LYS A 160 -4.40 -1.80 15.09
C LYS A 160 -3.23 -2.29 14.22
N PRO A 161 -2.08 -2.63 14.83
CA PRO A 161 -0.99 -3.27 14.10
C PRO A 161 -1.47 -4.50 13.32
N LYS A 162 -0.77 -4.87 12.24
CA LYS A 162 -1.19 -5.86 11.23
C LYS A 162 -2.31 -5.34 10.33
N THR A 163 -2.37 -4.02 10.11
CA THR A 163 -3.29 -3.43 9.13
C THR A 163 -2.74 -3.62 7.71
N THR A 164 -3.61 -4.08 6.80
CA THR A 164 -3.36 -4.17 5.36
C THR A 164 -4.41 -3.39 4.60
N VAL A 165 -3.98 -2.70 3.54
CA VAL A 165 -4.84 -2.00 2.59
C VAL A 165 -4.59 -2.58 1.21
N THR A 166 -5.65 -3.07 0.57
CA THR A 166 -5.60 -3.76 -0.71
C THR A 166 -6.51 -3.04 -1.70
N LEU A 167 -5.95 -2.49 -2.78
CA LEU A 167 -6.70 -1.91 -3.88
C LEU A 167 -6.88 -2.99 -4.96
N LEU A 168 -8.13 -3.30 -5.28
CA LEU A 168 -8.52 -4.38 -6.17
C LEU A 168 -8.91 -3.83 -7.56
N PRO A 169 -8.62 -4.58 -8.64
CA PRO A 169 -9.08 -4.26 -10.00
C PRO A 169 -10.61 -4.39 -10.12
N PRO A 170 -11.21 -3.96 -11.25
CA PRO A 170 -12.53 -4.42 -11.66
C PRO A 170 -12.51 -5.94 -11.92
N GLU A 171 -13.61 -6.62 -11.61
CA GLU A 171 -13.86 -8.02 -11.99
C GLU A 171 -14.08 -8.19 -13.50
#